data_AF-A0A428SWG6-F1
#
_entry.id   AF-A0A428SWG6-F1
#
_cell.length_a   1.000
_cell.length_b   1.000
_cell.length_c   1.000
_cell.angle_alpha   90.00
_cell.angle_beta   90.00
_cell.angle_gamma   90.00
#
_symmetry.space_group_name_H-M   'P 1'
#
loop_
_entity.id
_entity.type
_entity.pdbx_description
1 polymer ?
#
loop_
_entity_poly.entity_id
_entity_poly.type
_entity_poly.pdbx_seq_one_letter_code
_entity_poly.pdbx_strand_id
1 'polypeptide(L)'
;MDHRKPTGATDPPAKSRVRKAISRTPAAQWNRTILKQLQTILERNPEVDLQSCFKPTLNVKDQVTIVTELSTEVAALLQPAPSLSETLVNLLENGELLYEGAAASVMVFKVNENIAVKVTSKASATTEQRSLLYLREHLPNFPAPRPHGLVSLGISYLLFTTFIPGRDLEKVWPQLNHSEKQVISDQLESLFLQLRSLPCPVNTPLGGIGGEGCKDLRRGIRTNADPIMNENEFQDFIFSGSKTASSSYISFLRSMIPKSPTKIVFTHGDVRPANIMVKRVNSDAWEVVCIIDWEASGHYPEYWECIKATNNLTPRYDGDWYQYLPSVISPNRYAAHWLVDRVWDPSMVNS
;
A
#
# COMPACT_ATOMS: atom_id res chain seq x y z
N MET A 1 10.09 -87.94 23.30
CA MET A 1 10.59 -86.94 24.27
C MET A 1 10.65 -85.62 23.55
N ASP A 2 9.81 -84.72 24.01
CA ASP A 2 9.35 -83.51 23.34
C ASP A 2 10.17 -82.31 23.83
N HIS A 3 10.89 -81.62 22.94
CA HIS A 3 11.60 -80.39 23.27
C HIS A 3 11.67 -79.39 22.09
N ARG A 4 10.94 -78.28 22.32
CA ARG A 4 11.26 -76.86 22.03
C ARG A 4 11.09 -76.29 20.62
N LYS A 5 9.96 -75.57 20.50
CA LYS A 5 9.71 -74.14 20.17
C LYS A 5 10.18 -73.51 18.82
N PRO A 6 9.43 -72.50 18.32
CA PRO A 6 9.51 -71.97 16.96
C PRO A 6 10.25 -70.62 16.85
N THR A 7 10.82 -70.36 15.68
CA THR A 7 11.32 -69.07 15.19
C THR A 7 11.12 -69.10 13.66
N GLY A 8 10.40 -68.23 12.96
CA GLY A 8 10.28 -66.78 13.12
C GLY A 8 11.29 -66.07 12.20
N ALA A 9 11.05 -66.02 10.89
CA ALA A 9 11.79 -65.19 9.91
C ALA A 9 10.97 -65.07 8.60
N THR A 10 10.13 -64.04 8.45
CA THR A 10 10.40 -62.75 7.76
C THR A 10 10.36 -62.84 6.24
N ASP A 11 9.17 -62.60 5.67
CA ASP A 11 9.01 -62.12 4.30
C ASP A 11 9.69 -60.75 4.13
N PRO A 12 10.38 -60.48 3.02
CA PRO A 12 10.99 -59.18 2.78
C PRO A 12 9.92 -58.11 2.52
N PRO A 13 10.11 -56.86 2.99
CA PRO A 13 9.09 -55.82 2.88
C PRO A 13 8.95 -55.36 1.43
N ALA A 14 7.68 -55.19 1.03
CA ALA A 14 7.29 -54.57 -0.23
C ALA A 14 8.00 -53.22 -0.40
N LYS A 15 8.74 -53.06 -1.51
CA LYS A 15 9.34 -51.79 -1.91
C LYS A 15 8.27 -50.70 -1.89
N SER A 16 8.38 -49.75 -0.94
CA SER A 16 7.57 -48.55 -0.93
C SER A 16 7.82 -47.82 -2.25
N ARG A 17 6.85 -47.86 -3.14
CA ARG A 17 6.92 -47.20 -4.43
C ARG A 17 6.59 -45.73 -4.17
N VAL A 18 7.55 -44.97 -3.65
CA VAL A 18 7.50 -43.51 -3.73
C VAL A 18 7.45 -43.19 -5.21
N ARG A 19 6.26 -42.87 -5.72
CA ARG A 19 6.08 -42.41 -7.09
C ARG A 19 6.95 -41.16 -7.23
N LYS A 20 8.07 -41.28 -7.93
CA LYS A 20 8.92 -40.14 -8.30
C LYS A 20 7.99 -39.09 -8.90
N ALA A 21 7.84 -37.95 -8.22
CA ALA A 21 6.92 -36.90 -8.63
C ALA A 21 7.18 -36.58 -10.11
N ILE A 22 6.16 -36.73 -10.95
CA ILE A 22 6.28 -36.50 -12.38
C ILE A 22 6.59 -35.02 -12.55
N SER A 23 7.85 -34.69 -12.81
CA SER A 23 8.33 -33.30 -12.81
C SER A 23 7.66 -32.46 -13.90
N ARG A 24 7.10 -33.10 -14.94
CA ARG A 24 6.45 -32.43 -16.07
C ARG A 24 4.95 -32.22 -15.92
N THR A 25 4.33 -32.56 -14.79
CA THR A 25 2.91 -32.20 -14.61
C THR A 25 2.75 -30.70 -14.47
N PRO A 26 1.60 -30.13 -14.89
CA PRO A 26 1.27 -28.73 -14.64
C PRO A 26 1.46 -28.35 -13.16
N ALA A 27 1.03 -29.21 -12.22
CA ALA A 27 1.23 -29.02 -10.79
C ALA A 27 2.72 -28.99 -10.38
N ALA A 28 3.58 -29.85 -10.93
CA ALA A 28 5.01 -29.86 -10.63
C ALA A 28 5.78 -28.69 -11.28
N GLN A 29 5.29 -28.16 -12.40
CA GLN A 29 5.80 -26.94 -13.02
C GLN A 29 5.36 -25.70 -12.22
N TRP A 30 4.10 -25.67 -11.77
CA TRP A 30 3.56 -24.64 -10.90
C TRP A 30 4.29 -24.59 -9.55
N ASN A 31 4.42 -25.72 -8.86
CA ASN A 31 5.18 -25.83 -7.60
C ASN A 31 6.62 -25.29 -7.74
N ARG A 32 7.30 -25.59 -8.85
CA ARG A 32 8.66 -25.09 -9.10
C ARG A 32 8.71 -23.60 -9.39
N THR A 33 7.68 -23.05 -10.02
CA THR A 33 7.59 -21.61 -10.31
C THR A 33 7.36 -20.84 -9.02
N ILE A 34 6.42 -21.29 -8.18
CA ILE A 34 6.15 -20.70 -6.86
C ILE A 34 7.37 -20.79 -5.95
N LEU A 35 8.03 -21.96 -5.85
CA LEU A 35 9.24 -22.10 -5.04
C LEU A 35 10.38 -21.16 -5.47
N LYS A 36 10.57 -20.94 -6.78
CA LYS A 36 11.55 -19.97 -7.28
C LYS A 36 11.19 -18.52 -6.95
N GLN A 37 9.91 -18.17 -7.03
CA GLN A 37 9.42 -16.84 -6.65
C GLN A 37 9.62 -16.61 -5.16
N LEU A 38 9.21 -17.55 -4.30
CA LEU A 38 9.42 -17.49 -2.86
C LEU A 38 10.90 -17.39 -2.50
N GLN A 39 11.75 -18.19 -3.14
CA GLN A 39 13.19 -18.12 -2.93
C GLN A 39 13.73 -16.74 -3.27
N THR A 40 13.33 -16.17 -4.42
CA THR A 40 13.76 -14.81 -4.82
C THR A 40 13.28 -13.74 -3.83
N ILE A 41 12.08 -13.90 -3.28
CA ILE A 41 11.49 -12.97 -2.31
C ILE A 41 12.22 -13.06 -0.96
N LEU A 42 12.43 -14.28 -0.44
CA LEU A 42 13.13 -14.52 0.82
C LEU A 42 14.63 -14.17 0.75
N GLU A 43 15.28 -14.33 -0.41
CA GLU A 43 16.66 -13.88 -0.61
C GLU A 43 16.80 -12.35 -0.56
N ARG A 44 15.72 -11.61 -0.90
CA ARG A 44 15.69 -10.15 -0.81
C ARG A 44 15.27 -9.64 0.57
N ASN A 45 14.32 -10.32 1.20
CA ASN A 45 13.87 -10.04 2.56
C ASN A 45 13.51 -11.37 3.26
N PRO A 46 14.40 -11.90 4.12
CA PRO A 46 14.19 -13.19 4.79
C PRO A 46 13.10 -13.13 5.88
N GLU A 47 12.71 -11.94 6.34
CA GLU A 47 11.66 -11.74 7.34
C GLU A 47 10.33 -11.32 6.72
N VAL A 48 10.23 -11.31 5.39
CA VAL A 48 8.98 -10.99 4.69
C VAL A 48 7.87 -11.94 5.13
N ASP A 49 6.69 -11.37 5.42
CA ASP A 49 5.51 -12.19 5.68
C ASP A 49 5.18 -13.00 4.43
N LEU A 50 5.51 -14.29 4.47
CA LEU A 50 5.29 -15.20 3.36
C LEU A 50 3.82 -15.22 2.92
N GLN A 51 2.88 -14.99 3.83
CA GLN A 51 1.46 -14.92 3.50
C GLN A 51 1.13 -13.74 2.57
N SER A 52 1.85 -12.62 2.69
CA SER A 52 1.74 -11.46 1.80
C SER A 52 2.37 -11.67 0.42
N CYS A 53 3.16 -12.74 0.26
CA CYS A 53 3.95 -13.04 -0.95
C CYS A 53 3.26 -14.00 -1.92
N PHE A 54 2.15 -14.62 -1.51
CA PHE A 54 1.35 -15.48 -2.37
C PHE A 54 0.22 -14.67 -2.99
N LYS A 55 -0.18 -15.04 -4.21
CA LYS A 55 -1.52 -14.69 -4.70
C LYS A 55 -2.51 -14.99 -3.58
N PRO A 56 -3.42 -14.06 -3.22
CA PRO A 56 -4.57 -14.38 -2.41
C PRO A 56 -5.33 -15.51 -3.09
N THR A 57 -5.04 -16.76 -2.71
CA THR A 57 -5.88 -17.90 -3.06
C THR A 57 -7.08 -17.79 -2.15
N LEU A 58 -7.98 -16.88 -2.51
CA LEU A 58 -9.25 -16.69 -1.83
C LEU A 58 -10.01 -18.00 -1.94
N ASN A 59 -10.34 -18.59 -0.80
CA ASN A 59 -11.02 -19.87 -0.76
C ASN A 59 -12.47 -19.66 -0.34
N VAL A 60 -13.39 -20.31 -1.05
CA VAL A 60 -14.81 -20.32 -0.69
C VAL A 60 -15.06 -20.92 0.71
N LYS A 61 -14.09 -21.62 1.28
CA LYS A 61 -14.15 -22.15 2.66
C LYS A 61 -13.57 -21.21 3.72
N ASP A 62 -12.99 -20.08 3.31
CA ASP A 62 -12.40 -19.14 4.25
C ASP A 62 -13.48 -18.47 5.10
N GLN A 63 -13.15 -18.21 6.36
CA GLN A 63 -14.02 -17.48 7.26
C GLN A 63 -14.16 -16.03 6.78
N VAL A 64 -15.41 -15.55 6.76
CA VAL A 64 -15.72 -14.16 6.46
C VAL A 64 -16.06 -13.40 7.73
N THR A 65 -15.55 -12.18 7.87
CA THR A 65 -15.98 -11.24 8.91
C THR A 65 -16.22 -9.88 8.30
N ILE A 66 -17.40 -9.32 8.55
CA ILE A 66 -17.69 -7.92 8.23
C ILE A 66 -16.98 -7.08 9.28
N VAL A 67 -15.89 -6.42 8.88
CA VAL A 67 -15.04 -5.63 9.78
C VAL A 67 -15.70 -4.28 10.05
N THR A 68 -16.32 -3.68 9.03
CA THR A 68 -17.08 -2.43 9.14
C THR A 68 -18.38 -2.54 8.36
N GLU A 69 -19.39 -1.77 8.78
CA GLU A 69 -20.72 -1.77 8.15
C GLU A 69 -20.64 -1.61 6.63
N LEU A 70 -21.43 -2.42 5.93
CA LEU A 70 -21.54 -2.40 4.48
C LEU A 70 -22.62 -1.41 4.07
N SER A 71 -22.32 -0.59 3.07
CA SER A 71 -23.33 0.24 2.42
C SER A 71 -24.44 -0.63 1.81
N THR A 72 -25.64 -0.06 1.62
CA THR A 72 -26.77 -0.76 0.99
C THR A 72 -26.43 -1.37 -0.37
N GLU A 73 -25.62 -0.66 -1.17
CA GLU A 73 -25.20 -1.14 -2.50
C GLU A 73 -24.30 -2.38 -2.39
N VAL A 74 -23.30 -2.37 -1.51
CA VAL A 74 -22.43 -3.54 -1.29
C VAL A 74 -23.19 -4.67 -0.61
N ALA A 75 -24.08 -4.38 0.34
CA ALA A 75 -24.93 -5.39 0.95
C ALA A 75 -25.81 -6.08 -0.10
N ALA A 76 -26.36 -5.33 -1.07
CA ALA A 76 -27.15 -5.90 -2.16
C ALA A 76 -26.30 -6.79 -3.10
N LEU A 77 -25.06 -6.41 -3.39
CA LEU A 77 -24.12 -7.25 -4.16
C LEU A 77 -23.80 -8.58 -3.47
N LEU A 78 -23.99 -8.66 -2.14
CA LEU A 78 -23.66 -9.83 -1.34
C LEU A 78 -24.89 -10.69 -0.93
N GLN A 79 -26.10 -10.33 -1.37
CA GLN A 79 -27.37 -10.96 -0.95
C GLN A 79 -28.10 -11.71 -2.10
N PRO A 80 -28.88 -12.78 -1.80
CA PRO A 80 -28.67 -13.80 -0.78
C PRO A 80 -28.07 -15.05 -1.45
N ALA A 81 -26.76 -15.25 -1.27
CA ALA A 81 -26.14 -16.51 -1.65
C ALA A 81 -26.04 -17.44 -0.43
N PRO A 82 -26.01 -18.77 -0.63
CA PRO A 82 -25.90 -19.74 0.47
C PRO A 82 -24.62 -19.59 1.31
N SER A 83 -23.57 -18.94 0.79
CA SER A 83 -22.35 -18.62 1.53
C SER A 83 -21.78 -17.26 1.13
N LEU A 84 -21.49 -16.40 2.10
CA LEU A 84 -20.89 -15.08 1.88
C LEU A 84 -19.47 -15.16 1.27
N SER A 85 -18.68 -16.16 1.66
CA SER A 85 -17.34 -16.39 1.09
C SER A 85 -17.42 -16.74 -0.40
N GLU A 86 -18.39 -17.56 -0.78
CA GLU A 86 -18.62 -17.95 -2.18
C GLU A 86 -19.07 -16.75 -3.00
N THR A 87 -19.96 -15.90 -2.47
CA THR A 87 -20.33 -14.65 -3.15
C THR A 87 -19.14 -13.74 -3.38
N LEU A 88 -18.27 -13.56 -2.38
CA LEU A 88 -17.10 -12.70 -2.50
C LEU A 88 -16.11 -13.23 -3.53
N VAL A 89 -15.83 -14.54 -3.53
CA VAL A 89 -14.96 -15.16 -4.54
C VAL A 89 -15.55 -14.99 -5.93
N ASN A 90 -16.83 -15.31 -6.12
CA ASN A 90 -17.52 -15.16 -7.39
C ASN A 90 -17.55 -13.69 -7.86
N LEU A 91 -17.75 -12.73 -6.95
CA LEU A 91 -17.75 -11.30 -7.27
C LEU A 91 -16.41 -10.85 -7.84
N LEU A 92 -15.30 -11.36 -7.29
CA LEU A 92 -13.94 -11.05 -7.75
C LEU A 92 -13.61 -11.77 -9.06
N GLU A 93 -14.01 -13.04 -9.21
CA GLU A 93 -13.80 -13.80 -10.45
C GLU A 93 -14.53 -13.21 -11.65
N ASN A 94 -15.71 -12.62 -11.43
CA ASN A 94 -16.49 -11.94 -12.47
C ASN A 94 -16.14 -10.45 -12.61
N GLY A 95 -15.34 -9.90 -11.70
CA GLY A 95 -14.90 -8.51 -11.72
C GLY A 95 -13.82 -8.25 -12.78
N GLU A 96 -13.76 -7.01 -13.26
CA GLU A 96 -12.67 -6.56 -14.13
C GLU A 96 -11.45 -6.22 -13.27
N LEU A 97 -10.33 -6.91 -13.49
CA LEU A 97 -9.07 -6.62 -12.81
C LEU A 97 -8.50 -5.27 -13.30
N LEU A 98 -8.47 -4.28 -12.42
CA LEU A 98 -7.94 -2.94 -12.70
C LEU A 98 -6.43 -2.84 -12.42
N TYR A 99 -5.95 -3.54 -11.39
CA TYR A 99 -4.56 -3.48 -10.95
C TYR A 99 -4.13 -4.77 -10.24
N GLU A 100 -2.91 -5.22 -10.50
CA GLU A 100 -2.24 -6.34 -9.81
C GLU A 100 -0.84 -5.87 -9.37
N GLY A 101 -0.63 -5.81 -8.05
CA GLY A 101 0.66 -5.47 -7.46
C GLY A 101 1.68 -6.60 -7.55
N ALA A 102 2.92 -6.33 -7.14
CA ALA A 102 3.97 -7.34 -7.12
C ALA A 102 3.56 -8.58 -6.30
N ALA A 103 3.79 -9.76 -6.87
CA ALA A 103 3.37 -11.06 -6.32
C ALA A 103 1.86 -11.15 -5.99
N ALA A 104 1.03 -10.28 -6.57
CA ALA A 104 -0.40 -10.13 -6.29
C ALA A 104 -0.72 -9.86 -4.81
N SER A 105 0.22 -9.27 -4.06
CA SER A 105 0.03 -8.80 -2.69
C SER A 105 -1.13 -7.79 -2.55
N VAL A 106 -1.43 -7.09 -3.63
CA VAL A 106 -2.58 -6.19 -3.78
C VAL A 106 -3.25 -6.46 -5.13
N MET A 107 -4.57 -6.55 -5.13
CA MET A 107 -5.37 -6.60 -6.36
C MET A 107 -6.54 -5.63 -6.26
N VAL A 108 -6.90 -4.97 -7.35
CA VAL A 108 -8.07 -4.07 -7.41
C VAL A 108 -8.98 -4.52 -8.54
N PHE A 109 -10.26 -4.69 -8.24
CA PHE A 109 -11.27 -5.10 -9.21
C PHE A 109 -12.38 -4.06 -9.29
N LYS A 110 -12.88 -3.79 -10.50
CA LYS A 110 -14.18 -3.17 -10.72
C LYS A 110 -15.22 -4.29 -10.68
N VAL A 111 -16.14 -4.23 -9.72
CA VAL A 111 -17.15 -5.29 -9.52
C VAL A 111 -18.53 -4.90 -10.06
N ASN A 112 -18.77 -3.60 -10.24
CA ASN A 112 -19.88 -3.06 -11.03
C ASN A 112 -19.54 -1.62 -11.49
N GLU A 113 -20.50 -0.87 -12.04
CA GLU A 113 -20.27 0.50 -12.51
C GLU A 113 -19.89 1.52 -11.43
N ASN A 114 -20.18 1.24 -10.16
CA ASN A 114 -20.02 2.19 -9.06
C ASN A 114 -19.04 1.73 -7.98
N ILE A 115 -18.63 0.46 -7.96
CA ILE A 115 -17.89 -0.15 -6.87
C ILE A 115 -16.60 -0.78 -7.40
N ALA A 116 -15.51 -0.41 -6.73
CA ALA A 116 -14.23 -1.10 -6.81
C ALA A 116 -13.95 -1.81 -5.49
N VAL A 117 -13.26 -2.93 -5.54
CA VAL A 117 -12.80 -3.65 -4.35
C VAL A 117 -11.30 -3.87 -4.42
N LYS A 118 -10.60 -3.47 -3.35
CA LYS A 118 -9.17 -3.68 -3.18
C LYS A 118 -8.96 -4.86 -2.22
N VAL A 119 -8.28 -5.89 -2.70
CA VAL A 119 -7.82 -7.04 -1.91
C VAL A 119 -6.40 -6.74 -1.45
N THR A 120 -6.18 -6.62 -0.15
CA THR A 120 -4.88 -6.28 0.44
C THR A 120 -4.75 -6.82 1.87
N SER A 121 -3.65 -6.50 2.54
CA SER A 121 -3.40 -6.84 3.94
C SER A 121 -4.33 -6.11 4.91
N LYS A 122 -4.47 -6.63 6.13
CA LYS A 122 -5.18 -5.96 7.23
C LYS A 122 -4.68 -4.53 7.46
N ALA A 123 -3.37 -4.36 7.52
CA ALA A 123 -2.74 -3.09 7.88
C ALA A 123 -3.00 -2.02 6.82
N SER A 124 -2.90 -2.38 5.53
CA SER A 124 -3.21 -1.47 4.42
C SER A 124 -4.69 -1.11 4.39
N ALA A 125 -5.59 -2.12 4.40
CA ALA A 125 -7.02 -1.90 4.26
C ALA A 125 -7.60 -1.07 5.41
N THR A 126 -7.15 -1.30 6.65
CA THR A 126 -7.66 -0.56 7.82
C THR A 126 -7.21 0.90 7.81
N THR A 127 -5.95 1.19 7.47
CA THR A 127 -5.48 2.58 7.36
C THR A 127 -6.16 3.33 6.23
N GLU A 128 -6.31 2.70 5.05
CA GLU A 128 -7.01 3.30 3.92
C GLU A 128 -8.48 3.57 4.26
N GLN A 129 -9.18 2.59 4.84
CA GLN A 129 -10.58 2.73 5.22
C GLN A 129 -10.82 3.88 6.22
N ARG A 130 -9.97 4.00 7.25
CA ARG A 130 -10.07 5.08 8.24
C ARG A 130 -9.77 6.44 7.63
N SER A 131 -8.78 6.51 6.76
CA SER A 131 -8.41 7.75 6.08
C SER A 131 -9.54 8.23 5.16
N LEU A 132 -10.17 7.34 4.41
CA LEU A 132 -11.30 7.69 3.56
C LEU A 132 -12.55 8.06 4.37
N LEU A 133 -12.77 7.47 5.54
CA LEU A 133 -13.83 7.89 6.46
C LEU A 133 -13.58 9.30 7.01
N TYR A 134 -12.34 9.58 7.44
CA TYR A 134 -11.92 10.88 7.93
C TYR A 134 -12.09 11.98 6.86
N LEU A 135 -11.68 11.70 5.62
CA LEU A 135 -11.94 12.59 4.48
C LEU A 135 -13.43 12.79 4.23
N ARG A 136 -14.23 11.72 4.28
CA ARG A 136 -15.68 11.83 4.10
C ARG A 136 -16.33 12.76 5.12
N GLU A 137 -15.89 12.70 6.36
CA GLU A 137 -16.43 13.49 7.47
C GLU A 137 -16.01 14.97 7.36
N HIS A 138 -14.72 15.24 7.13
CA HIS A 138 -14.17 16.58 7.26
C HIS A 138 -14.00 17.34 5.94
N LEU A 139 -13.88 16.64 4.81
CA LEU A 139 -13.82 17.22 3.46
C LEU A 139 -14.72 16.44 2.48
N PRO A 140 -16.04 16.52 2.63
CA PRO A 140 -16.96 15.72 1.83
C PRO A 140 -16.89 16.00 0.33
N ASN A 141 -16.33 17.12 -0.12
CA ASN A 141 -16.18 17.41 -1.56
C ASN A 141 -14.78 17.08 -2.10
N PHE A 142 -13.88 16.55 -1.25
CA PHE A 142 -12.56 16.15 -1.70
C PHE A 142 -12.65 14.97 -2.67
N PRO A 143 -11.92 14.99 -3.80
CA PRO A 143 -11.96 13.92 -4.80
C PRO A 143 -11.19 12.69 -4.32
N ALA A 144 -11.81 11.89 -3.45
CA ALA A 144 -11.31 10.60 -2.98
C ALA A 144 -12.42 9.52 -3.03
N PRO A 145 -12.08 8.23 -3.12
CA PRO A 145 -13.08 7.17 -3.10
C PRO A 145 -13.88 7.17 -1.81
N ARG A 146 -15.17 6.85 -1.86
CA ARG A 146 -15.98 6.71 -0.64
C ARG A 146 -15.91 5.27 -0.16
N PRO A 147 -15.67 4.99 1.13
CA PRO A 147 -15.60 3.61 1.63
C PRO A 147 -17.00 3.02 1.80
N HIS A 148 -17.27 1.89 1.14
CA HIS A 148 -18.55 1.19 1.17
C HIS A 148 -18.57 -0.01 2.13
N GLY A 149 -17.44 -0.31 2.77
CA GLY A 149 -17.33 -1.36 3.78
C GLY A 149 -16.00 -2.09 3.69
N LEU A 150 -15.66 -2.83 4.74
CA LEU A 150 -14.45 -3.62 4.84
C LEU A 150 -14.81 -5.02 5.32
N VAL A 151 -14.34 -6.03 4.60
CA VAL A 151 -14.59 -7.45 4.88
C VAL A 151 -13.27 -8.19 4.94
N SER A 152 -13.08 -9.07 5.91
CA SER A 152 -11.98 -10.04 5.88
C SER A 152 -12.46 -11.35 5.28
N LEU A 153 -11.67 -11.93 4.38
CA LEU A 153 -11.84 -13.26 3.82
C LEU A 153 -10.54 -14.03 4.05
N GLY A 154 -10.54 -14.87 5.09
CA GLY A 154 -9.32 -15.51 5.59
C GLY A 154 -8.28 -14.47 6.04
N ILE A 155 -7.10 -14.49 5.41
CA ILE A 155 -6.01 -13.54 5.68
C ILE A 155 -6.12 -12.23 4.88
N SER A 156 -6.99 -12.20 3.86
CA SER A 156 -7.14 -11.07 2.95
C SER A 156 -8.23 -10.12 3.42
N TYR A 157 -8.04 -8.84 3.13
CA TYR A 157 -9.01 -7.79 3.45
C TYR A 157 -9.50 -7.15 2.15
N LEU A 158 -10.82 -7.09 2.01
CA LEU A 158 -11.55 -6.57 0.86
C LEU A 158 -12.14 -5.22 1.26
N LEU A 159 -11.48 -4.15 0.83
CA LEU A 159 -11.97 -2.79 1.00
C LEU A 159 -12.82 -2.40 -0.21
N PHE A 160 -14.12 -2.22 0.01
CA PHE A 160 -15.05 -1.75 -1.01
C PHE A 160 -15.05 -0.23 -1.02
N THR A 161 -14.90 0.37 -2.21
CA THR A 161 -14.92 1.82 -2.40
C THR A 161 -15.70 2.20 -3.64
N THR A 162 -16.08 3.47 -3.76
CA THR A 162 -16.64 4.00 -5.00
C THR A 162 -15.62 3.83 -6.12
N PHE A 163 -16.02 3.24 -7.24
CA PHE A 163 -15.27 3.29 -8.47
C PHE A 163 -15.43 4.66 -9.10
N ILE A 164 -14.32 5.36 -9.33
CA ILE A 164 -14.32 6.63 -10.05
C ILE A 164 -13.81 6.35 -11.46
N PRO A 165 -14.65 6.49 -12.51
CA PRO A 165 -14.17 6.38 -13.88
C PRO A 165 -13.08 7.43 -14.11
N GLY A 166 -12.08 7.13 -14.92
CA GLY A 166 -10.98 8.06 -15.19
C GLY A 166 -9.80 7.33 -15.82
N ARG A 167 -8.77 8.10 -16.16
CA ARG A 167 -7.47 7.56 -16.60
C ARG A 167 -6.44 7.87 -15.53
N ASP A 168 -5.57 6.92 -15.25
CA ASP A 168 -4.41 7.19 -14.40
C ASP A 168 -3.52 8.26 -15.05
N LEU A 169 -3.03 9.19 -14.23
CA LEU A 169 -2.23 10.30 -14.71
C LEU A 169 -0.89 9.80 -15.22
N GLU A 170 -0.35 8.70 -14.70
CA GLU A 170 0.90 8.10 -15.18
C GLU A 170 0.90 7.78 -16.68
N LYS A 171 -0.16 7.16 -17.20
CA LYS A 171 -0.30 6.86 -18.64
C LYS A 171 -0.61 8.10 -19.48
N VAL A 172 -1.27 9.10 -18.90
CA VAL A 172 -1.67 10.33 -19.59
C VAL A 172 -0.51 11.32 -19.67
N TRP A 173 0.30 11.42 -18.61
CA TRP A 173 1.32 12.46 -18.41
C TRP A 173 2.28 12.66 -19.60
N PRO A 174 2.81 11.61 -20.25
CA PRO A 174 3.72 11.77 -21.39
C PRO A 174 3.08 12.42 -22.62
N GLN A 175 1.73 12.43 -22.70
CA GLN A 175 0.96 12.96 -23.82
C GLN A 175 0.58 14.44 -23.61
N LEU A 176 0.74 14.95 -22.39
CA LEU A 176 0.34 16.29 -22.02
C LEU A 176 1.39 17.32 -22.45
N ASN A 177 0.92 18.46 -22.94
CA ASN A 177 1.77 19.62 -23.14
C ASN A 177 2.02 20.37 -21.82
N HIS A 178 2.94 21.34 -21.84
CA HIS A 178 3.31 22.13 -20.66
C HIS A 178 2.10 22.81 -19.98
N SER A 179 1.20 23.40 -20.76
CA SER A 179 0.01 24.08 -20.24
C SER A 179 -0.94 23.11 -19.55
N GLU A 180 -1.16 21.93 -20.12
CA GLU A 180 -2.02 20.90 -19.52
C GLU A 180 -1.42 20.37 -18.21
N LYS A 181 -0.09 20.13 -18.17
CA LYS A 181 0.62 19.72 -16.96
C LYS A 181 0.52 20.79 -15.87
N GLN A 182 0.63 22.07 -16.23
CA GLN A 182 0.47 23.18 -15.29
C GLN A 182 -0.95 23.23 -14.72
N VAL A 183 -1.97 23.08 -15.56
CA VAL A 183 -3.38 23.06 -15.11
C VAL A 183 -3.63 21.93 -14.10
N ILE A 184 -3.02 20.76 -14.29
CA ILE A 184 -3.12 19.65 -13.32
C ILE A 184 -2.34 19.98 -12.05
N SER A 185 -1.15 20.57 -12.15
CA SER A 185 -0.35 21.03 -11.01
C SER A 185 -1.11 22.02 -10.13
N ASP A 186 -1.78 23.01 -10.75
CA ASP A 186 -2.57 24.03 -10.05
C ASP A 186 -3.79 23.42 -9.33
N GLN A 187 -4.44 22.42 -9.94
CA GLN A 187 -5.51 21.66 -9.27
C GLN A 187 -4.97 20.90 -8.06
N LEU A 188 -3.84 20.21 -8.21
CA LEU A 188 -3.22 19.48 -7.11
C LEU A 188 -2.76 20.41 -5.98
N GLU A 189 -2.26 21.62 -6.29
CA GLU A 189 -1.94 22.66 -5.29
C GLU A 189 -3.18 23.00 -4.45
N SER A 190 -4.30 23.30 -5.11
CA SER A 190 -5.58 23.55 -4.43
C SER A 190 -6.03 22.38 -3.56
N LEU A 191 -5.95 21.15 -4.08
CA LEU A 191 -6.34 19.94 -3.34
C LEU A 191 -5.44 19.72 -2.12
N PHE A 192 -4.13 19.83 -2.24
CA PHE A 192 -3.23 19.64 -1.09
C PHE A 192 -3.32 20.77 -0.07
N LEU A 193 -3.63 22.00 -0.47
CA LEU A 193 -3.97 23.07 0.47
C LEU A 193 -5.23 22.73 1.27
N GLN A 194 -6.27 22.19 0.63
CA GLN A 194 -7.47 21.70 1.32
C GLN A 194 -7.14 20.55 2.26
N LEU A 195 -6.36 19.57 1.80
CA LEU A 195 -5.93 18.43 2.61
C LEU A 195 -5.20 18.88 3.88
N ARG A 196 -4.29 19.86 3.76
CA ARG A 196 -3.54 20.43 4.87
C ARG A 196 -4.36 21.30 5.81
N SER A 197 -5.58 21.69 5.41
CA SER A 197 -6.50 22.45 6.27
C SER A 197 -7.25 21.56 7.27
N LEU A 198 -7.17 20.23 7.09
CA LEU A 198 -7.80 19.27 8.00
C LEU A 198 -7.26 19.42 9.44
N PRO A 199 -8.14 19.34 10.45
CA PRO A 199 -7.74 19.51 11.83
C PRO A 199 -6.86 18.34 12.29
N CYS A 200 -5.68 18.62 12.80
CA CYS A 200 -4.95 17.66 13.63
C CYS A 200 -5.43 17.81 15.08
N PRO A 201 -6.16 16.84 15.66
CA PRO A 201 -6.59 16.98 17.05
C PRO A 201 -5.37 17.08 17.98
N VAL A 202 -5.55 17.82 19.09
CA VAL A 202 -4.48 18.00 20.07
C VAL A 202 -4.18 16.65 20.73
N ASN A 203 -2.90 16.35 20.94
CA ASN A 203 -2.42 15.08 21.50
C ASN A 203 -2.75 13.83 20.65
N THR A 204 -2.94 13.99 19.34
CA THR A 204 -2.99 12.85 18.42
C THR A 204 -1.57 12.45 18.02
N PRO A 205 -1.19 11.16 18.16
CA PRO A 205 0.08 10.65 17.64
C PRO A 205 0.19 10.86 16.12
N LEU A 206 1.40 11.12 15.63
CA LEU A 206 1.72 11.14 14.21
C LEU A 206 1.54 9.75 13.61
N GLY A 207 1.13 9.72 12.34
CA GLY A 207 0.83 8.49 11.61
C GLY A 207 -0.63 8.36 11.21
N GLY A 208 -1.06 7.12 10.97
CA GLY A 208 -2.42 6.81 10.53
C GLY A 208 -3.50 7.27 11.52
N ILE A 209 -4.68 7.65 10.99
CA ILE A 209 -5.83 8.17 11.75
C ILE A 209 -6.28 7.25 12.88
N GLY A 210 -6.12 5.93 12.71
CA GLY A 210 -6.49 4.93 13.70
C GLY A 210 -5.44 4.68 14.79
N GLY A 211 -4.37 5.48 14.83
CA GLY A 211 -3.24 5.27 15.73
C GLY A 211 -2.31 4.14 15.27
N GLU A 212 -2.28 3.83 13.96
CA GLU A 212 -1.40 2.78 13.40
C GLU A 212 0.09 3.15 13.41
N GLY A 213 0.43 4.34 13.90
CA GLY A 213 1.79 4.86 13.93
C GLY A 213 2.27 5.35 12.56
N CYS A 214 3.51 5.83 12.55
CA CYS A 214 4.20 6.29 11.36
C CYS A 214 4.66 5.11 10.51
N LYS A 215 4.50 5.22 9.19
CA LYS A 215 4.97 4.23 8.23
C LYS A 215 5.94 4.87 7.25
N ASP A 216 7.15 4.30 7.12
CA ASP A 216 8.02 4.57 5.97
C ASP A 216 8.19 3.29 5.14
N LEU A 217 7.82 3.37 3.86
CA LEU A 217 7.69 2.23 2.93
C LEU A 217 8.77 2.22 1.83
N ARG A 218 9.81 3.06 1.89
CA ARG A 218 10.77 3.28 0.78
C ARG A 218 11.71 2.11 0.45
N ARG A 219 12.14 1.33 1.45
CA ARG A 219 13.13 0.23 1.31
C ARG A 219 12.76 -1.03 2.09
N GLY A 220 12.10 -0.84 3.23
CA GLY A 220 11.42 -1.83 4.05
C GLY A 220 10.39 -1.12 4.90
N ILE A 221 9.42 -1.85 5.46
CA ILE A 221 8.39 -1.24 6.31
C ILE A 221 9.02 -0.86 7.65
N ARG A 222 9.09 0.44 7.92
CA ARG A 222 9.39 0.94 9.27
C ARG A 222 8.10 1.33 9.96
N THR A 223 7.88 0.76 11.14
CA THR A 223 6.81 1.11 12.07
C THR A 223 7.39 1.40 13.45
N ASN A 224 6.63 2.13 14.25
CA ASN A 224 6.92 2.39 15.66
C ASN A 224 5.91 1.66 16.55
N ALA A 225 6.38 1.07 17.65
CA ALA A 225 5.51 0.48 18.66
C ALA A 225 4.91 1.54 19.59
N ASP A 226 5.74 2.50 20.00
CA ASP A 226 5.35 3.59 20.89
C ASP A 226 4.84 4.80 20.10
N PRO A 227 3.78 5.50 20.55
CA PRO A 227 3.25 6.68 19.89
C PRO A 227 4.32 7.76 19.67
N ILE A 228 4.39 8.30 18.43
CA ILE A 228 5.22 9.46 18.09
C ILE A 228 4.35 10.71 18.24
N MET A 229 4.69 11.61 19.15
CA MET A 229 3.83 12.73 19.55
C MET A 229 4.27 14.07 18.98
N ASN A 230 5.49 14.18 18.49
CA ASN A 230 6.05 15.44 18.01
C ASN A 230 7.12 15.24 16.93
N GLU A 231 7.55 16.35 16.33
CA GLU A 231 8.54 16.36 15.26
C GLU A 231 9.91 15.79 15.69
N ASN A 232 10.35 16.01 16.94
CA ASN A 232 11.65 15.49 17.38
C ASN A 232 11.65 13.96 17.42
N GLU A 233 10.61 13.38 17.99
CA GLU A 233 10.40 11.92 18.00
C GLU A 233 10.23 11.37 16.57
N PHE A 234 9.58 12.13 15.68
CA PHE A 234 9.50 11.75 14.26
C PHE A 234 10.88 11.77 13.58
N GLN A 235 11.71 12.77 13.83
CA GLN A 235 13.07 12.79 13.32
C GLN A 235 13.91 11.64 13.90
N ASP A 236 13.76 11.31 15.19
CA ASP A 236 14.40 10.14 15.79
C ASP A 236 13.97 8.86 15.07
N PHE A 237 12.66 8.74 14.76
CA PHE A 237 12.13 7.66 13.95
C PHE A 237 12.75 7.59 12.55
N ILE A 238 12.89 8.70 11.83
CA ILE A 238 13.49 8.74 10.48
C ILE A 238 15.00 8.43 10.50
N PHE A 239 15.73 8.93 11.49
CA PHE A 239 17.17 8.69 11.65
C PHE A 239 17.51 7.38 12.37
N SER A 240 16.50 6.59 12.76
CA SER A 240 16.71 5.26 13.32
C SER A 240 17.11 4.22 12.26
N GLY A 241 17.61 3.07 12.72
CA GLY A 241 17.76 1.88 11.89
C GLY A 241 18.96 1.83 10.94
N SER A 242 19.86 2.81 10.97
CA SER A 242 21.13 2.68 10.24
C SER A 242 22.11 1.79 11.01
N LYS A 243 22.70 0.80 10.32
CA LYS A 243 23.81 -0.02 10.84
C LYS A 243 25.19 0.55 10.48
N THR A 244 25.24 1.60 9.65
CA THR A 244 26.46 2.14 9.03
C THR A 244 26.73 3.59 9.40
N ALA A 245 25.71 4.35 9.79
CA ALA A 245 25.85 5.74 10.23
C ALA A 245 26.24 5.84 11.71
N SER A 246 27.31 6.59 11.99
CA SER A 246 27.69 6.93 13.37
C SER A 246 26.79 8.02 13.95
N SER A 247 26.73 8.11 15.28
CA SER A 247 26.00 9.19 15.97
C SER A 247 26.49 10.58 15.57
N SER A 248 27.79 10.74 15.29
CA SER A 248 28.36 12.01 14.81
C SER A 248 27.86 12.37 13.42
N TYR A 249 27.72 11.40 12.51
CA TYR A 249 27.18 11.63 11.18
C TYR A 249 25.69 11.99 11.23
N ILE A 250 24.91 11.27 12.04
CA ILE A 250 23.49 11.59 12.28
C ILE A 250 23.35 13.00 12.86
N SER A 251 24.16 13.35 13.87
CA SER A 251 24.16 14.69 14.47
C SER A 251 24.50 15.77 13.45
N PHE A 252 25.49 15.52 12.58
CA PHE A 252 25.86 16.43 11.51
C PHE A 252 24.71 16.65 10.51
N LEU A 253 24.05 15.59 10.04
CA LEU A 253 22.91 15.70 9.14
C LEU A 253 21.73 16.46 9.79
N ARG A 254 21.41 16.15 11.05
CA ARG A 254 20.37 16.87 11.80
C ARG A 254 20.68 18.35 11.98
N SER A 255 21.96 18.71 12.09
CA SER A 255 22.37 20.12 12.20
C SER A 255 22.05 20.96 10.95
N MET A 256 21.84 20.32 9.79
CA MET A 256 21.44 20.98 8.55
C MET A 256 19.92 21.15 8.40
N ILE A 257 19.12 20.49 9.24
CA ILE A 257 17.66 20.60 9.21
C ILE A 257 17.26 21.92 9.90
N PRO A 258 16.38 22.74 9.28
CA PRO A 258 15.86 23.96 9.90
C PRO A 258 15.20 23.67 11.25
N LYS A 259 15.50 24.49 12.26
CA LYS A 259 14.93 24.35 13.62
C LYS A 259 13.56 25.02 13.79
N SER A 260 13.04 25.63 12.72
CA SER A 260 11.72 26.26 12.74
C SER A 260 10.64 25.18 12.95
N PRO A 261 9.64 25.41 13.82
CA PRO A 261 8.57 24.45 14.02
C PRO A 261 7.88 24.13 12.70
N THR A 262 7.71 22.84 12.40
CA THR A 262 6.93 22.41 11.25
C THR A 262 5.47 22.19 11.65
N LYS A 263 4.56 22.39 10.70
CA LYS A 263 3.14 22.08 10.94
C LYS A 263 2.92 20.58 10.76
N ILE A 264 2.17 19.99 11.68
CA ILE A 264 1.60 18.66 11.49
C ILE A 264 0.31 18.82 10.69
N VAL A 265 0.25 18.15 9.55
CA VAL A 265 -0.86 18.23 8.59
C VAL A 265 -1.28 16.83 8.18
N PHE A 266 -2.50 16.68 7.69
CA PHE A 266 -2.91 15.44 7.07
C PHE A 266 -2.24 15.31 5.69
N THR A 267 -1.58 14.19 5.45
CA THR A 267 -0.82 13.87 4.23
C THR A 267 -1.38 12.61 3.58
N HIS A 268 -1.19 12.49 2.27
CA HIS A 268 -1.50 11.28 1.52
C HIS A 268 -0.42 10.20 1.72
N GLY A 269 0.86 10.59 1.71
CA GLY A 269 1.99 9.68 1.98
C GLY A 269 2.48 8.84 0.79
N ASP A 270 1.81 8.91 -0.37
CA ASP A 270 2.19 8.24 -1.63
C ASP A 270 1.69 9.00 -2.86
N VAL A 271 2.00 10.30 -2.94
CA VAL A 271 1.61 11.13 -4.09
C VAL A 271 2.48 10.79 -5.30
N ARG A 272 1.87 10.12 -6.28
CA ARG A 272 2.49 9.79 -7.57
C ARG A 272 1.44 9.78 -8.69
N PRO A 273 1.85 9.93 -9.97
CA PRO A 273 0.91 9.95 -11.11
C PRO A 273 -0.01 8.73 -11.17
N ALA A 274 0.46 7.55 -10.78
CA ALA A 274 -0.35 6.33 -10.78
C ALA A 274 -1.53 6.37 -9.80
N ASN A 275 -1.46 7.22 -8.77
CA ASN A 275 -2.48 7.37 -7.73
C ASN A 275 -3.41 8.58 -7.99
N ILE A 276 -3.27 9.25 -9.14
CA ILE A 276 -4.07 10.42 -9.52
C ILE A 276 -4.88 10.05 -10.76
N MET A 277 -6.20 10.16 -10.66
CA MET A 277 -7.13 9.90 -11.74
C MET A 277 -7.56 11.21 -12.38
N VAL A 278 -7.50 11.27 -13.71
CA VAL A 278 -7.90 12.44 -14.50
C VAL A 278 -8.96 12.10 -15.54
N LYS A 279 -9.75 13.11 -15.90
CA LYS A 279 -10.63 13.07 -17.07
C LYS A 279 -10.40 14.29 -17.94
N ARG A 280 -10.68 14.11 -19.23
CA ARG A 280 -10.76 15.22 -20.18
C ARG A 280 -12.18 15.76 -20.17
N VAL A 281 -12.36 17.02 -19.82
CA VAL A 281 -13.69 17.65 -19.66
C VAL A 281 -14.15 18.29 -20.97
N ASN A 282 -13.22 18.88 -21.73
CA ASN A 282 -13.45 19.42 -23.08
C ASN A 282 -12.16 19.29 -23.92
N SER A 283 -12.12 19.89 -25.11
CA SER A 283 -10.97 19.83 -26.02
C SER A 283 -9.65 20.26 -25.37
N ASP A 284 -9.68 21.12 -24.36
CA ASP A 284 -8.47 21.82 -23.90
C ASP A 284 -8.21 21.70 -22.39
N ALA A 285 -9.06 20.99 -21.63
CA ALA A 285 -8.94 20.91 -20.18
C ALA A 285 -8.99 19.48 -19.63
N TRP A 286 -8.03 19.20 -18.74
CA TRP A 286 -7.98 18.04 -17.88
C TRP A 286 -8.42 18.40 -16.47
N GLU A 287 -9.17 17.50 -15.83
CA GLU A 287 -9.63 17.63 -14.45
C GLU A 287 -9.12 16.44 -13.62
N VAL A 288 -8.62 16.73 -12.42
CA VAL A 288 -8.31 15.74 -11.39
C VAL A 288 -9.63 15.29 -10.74
N VAL A 289 -10.05 14.07 -11.04
CA VAL A 289 -11.35 13.54 -10.58
C VAL A 289 -11.24 12.67 -9.33
N CYS A 290 -10.06 12.13 -9.04
CA CYS A 290 -9.82 11.34 -7.85
C CYS A 290 -8.34 11.21 -7.50
N ILE A 291 -8.03 11.23 -6.21
CA ILE A 291 -6.77 10.75 -5.64
C ILE A 291 -7.08 9.45 -4.90
N ILE A 292 -6.38 8.36 -5.24
CA ILE A 292 -6.60 7.00 -4.73
C ILE A 292 -5.40 6.51 -3.91
N ASP A 293 -5.54 5.36 -3.25
CA ASP A 293 -4.46 4.66 -2.53
C ASP A 293 -4.03 5.36 -1.21
N TRP A 294 -4.98 5.49 -0.29
CA TRP A 294 -4.81 6.19 1.00
C TRP A 294 -4.26 5.30 2.13
N GLU A 295 -3.57 4.20 1.82
CA GLU A 295 -3.07 3.26 2.84
C GLU A 295 -1.84 3.77 3.61
N ALA A 296 -1.20 4.83 3.09
CA ALA A 296 -0.04 5.50 3.67
C ALA A 296 -0.36 6.87 4.31
N SER A 297 -1.62 7.30 4.29
CA SER A 297 -2.01 8.63 4.77
C SER A 297 -2.05 8.72 6.29
N GLY A 298 -1.97 9.94 6.79
CA GLY A 298 -1.95 10.21 8.22
C GLY A 298 -1.55 11.64 8.56
N HIS A 299 -1.38 11.92 9.85
CA HIS A 299 -0.85 13.20 10.32
C HIS A 299 0.67 13.14 10.40
N TYR A 300 1.35 13.96 9.61
CA TYR A 300 2.81 14.02 9.52
C TYR A 300 3.30 15.47 9.42
N PRO A 301 4.59 15.73 9.68
CA PRO A 301 5.19 17.03 9.36
C PRO A 301 5.01 17.40 7.89
N GLU A 302 4.70 18.66 7.59
CA GLU A 302 4.33 19.09 6.24
C GLU A 302 5.39 18.83 5.15
N TYR A 303 6.67 18.75 5.53
CA TYR A 303 7.76 18.39 4.60
C TYR A 303 7.77 16.91 4.22
N TRP A 304 7.13 16.04 5.01
CA TRP A 304 7.16 14.60 4.78
C TRP A 304 6.49 14.22 3.47
N GLU A 305 5.39 14.88 3.11
CA GLU A 305 4.73 14.68 1.82
C GLU A 305 5.66 14.98 0.64
N CYS A 306 6.54 16.00 0.76
CA CYS A 306 7.53 16.30 -0.26
C CYS A 306 8.55 15.16 -0.42
N ILE A 307 9.08 14.65 0.69
CA ILE A 307 9.98 13.50 0.67
C ILE A 307 9.27 12.32 0.00
N LYS A 308 8.05 12.00 0.43
CA LYS A 308 7.27 10.86 -0.09
C LYS A 308 6.91 11.00 -1.57
N ALA A 309 6.51 12.19 -2.01
CA ALA A 309 6.20 12.46 -3.41
C ALA A 309 7.40 12.20 -4.34
N THR A 310 8.63 12.26 -3.81
CA THR A 310 9.87 12.03 -4.57
C THR A 310 10.51 10.64 -4.36
N ASN A 311 9.83 9.70 -3.69
CA ASN A 311 10.39 8.37 -3.42
C ASN A 311 10.89 7.64 -4.68
N ASN A 312 10.17 7.80 -5.79
CA ASN A 312 10.48 7.13 -7.05
C ASN A 312 11.43 7.95 -7.95
N LEU A 313 11.93 9.09 -7.48
CA LEU A 313 12.90 9.92 -8.21
C LEU A 313 14.29 9.28 -8.10
N THR A 314 14.73 8.66 -9.20
CA THR A 314 16.06 8.05 -9.31
C THR A 314 16.91 8.78 -10.35
N PRO A 315 18.25 8.66 -10.32
CA PRO A 315 19.11 9.19 -11.38
C PRO A 315 18.84 8.63 -12.78
N ARG A 316 18.01 7.59 -12.91
CA ARG A 316 17.62 6.97 -14.19
C ARG A 316 16.24 7.42 -14.66
N TYR A 317 15.51 8.22 -13.86
CA TYR A 317 14.20 8.72 -14.24
C TYR A 317 14.34 9.76 -15.35
N ASP A 318 13.59 9.59 -16.44
CA ASP A 318 13.68 10.41 -17.67
C ASP A 318 12.36 11.15 -17.97
N GLY A 319 11.61 11.52 -16.92
CA GLY A 319 10.38 12.29 -17.04
C GLY A 319 10.47 13.66 -16.39
N ASP A 320 9.41 14.45 -16.53
CA ASP A 320 9.32 15.82 -15.99
C ASP A 320 8.32 15.98 -14.84
N TRP A 321 7.63 14.92 -14.40
CA TRP A 321 6.63 14.96 -13.31
C TRP A 321 7.07 15.79 -12.10
N TYR A 322 8.29 15.56 -11.63
CA TYR A 322 8.84 16.22 -10.43
C TYR A 322 9.02 17.73 -10.58
N GLN A 323 9.04 18.26 -11.82
CA GLN A 323 9.11 19.68 -12.10
C GLN A 323 7.75 20.37 -11.91
N TYR A 324 6.65 19.61 -11.91
CA TYR A 324 5.27 20.09 -11.76
C TYR A 324 4.66 19.69 -10.42
N LEU A 325 5.47 19.26 -9.44
CA LEU A 325 4.96 19.06 -8.09
C LEU A 325 4.40 20.38 -7.54
N PRO A 326 3.21 20.36 -6.92
CA PRO A 326 2.64 21.54 -6.28
C PRO A 326 3.62 22.18 -5.31
N SER A 327 3.62 23.51 -5.26
CA SER A 327 4.48 24.33 -4.40
C SER A 327 4.40 23.91 -2.93
N VAL A 328 3.21 23.55 -2.45
CA VAL A 328 3.05 23.08 -1.06
C VAL A 328 3.84 21.81 -0.76
N ILE A 329 4.09 20.93 -1.73
CA ILE A 329 4.82 19.66 -1.56
C ILE A 329 6.14 19.63 -2.35
N SER A 330 6.60 20.78 -2.83
CA SER A 330 7.78 20.88 -3.68
C SER A 330 9.08 20.77 -2.87
N PRO A 331 10.10 20.07 -3.39
CA PRO A 331 11.46 20.12 -2.84
C PRO A 331 12.02 21.53 -2.70
N ASN A 332 11.60 22.49 -3.53
CA ASN A 332 12.06 23.87 -3.42
C ASN A 332 11.59 24.54 -2.11
N ARG A 333 10.43 24.14 -1.58
CA ARG A 333 9.90 24.65 -0.30
C ARG A 333 10.60 24.01 0.90
N TYR A 334 11.01 22.75 0.78
CA TYR A 334 11.62 21.96 1.86
C TYR A 334 13.03 21.49 1.53
N ALA A 335 13.81 22.30 0.82
CA ALA A 335 15.07 21.88 0.21
C ALA A 335 16.06 21.24 1.21
N ALA A 336 16.20 21.82 2.41
CA ALA A 336 17.07 21.28 3.44
C ALA A 336 16.61 19.89 3.93
N HIS A 337 15.32 19.73 4.26
CA HIS A 337 14.76 18.44 4.67
C HIS A 337 14.92 17.39 3.57
N TRP A 338 14.60 17.77 2.33
CA TRP A 338 14.69 16.89 1.17
C TRP A 338 16.13 16.46 0.89
N LEU A 339 17.09 17.40 0.84
CA LEU A 339 18.50 17.08 0.58
C LEU A 339 19.12 16.22 1.69
N VAL A 340 18.82 16.51 2.96
CA VAL A 340 19.28 15.69 4.08
C VAL A 340 18.73 14.27 3.97
N ASP A 341 17.44 14.11 3.66
CA ASP A 341 16.84 12.80 3.45
C ASP A 341 17.47 12.05 2.25
N ARG A 342 17.76 12.74 1.14
CA ARG A 342 18.47 12.14 -0.02
C ARG A 342 19.88 11.64 0.31
N VAL A 343 20.57 12.31 1.23
CA VAL A 343 21.90 11.90 1.72
C VAL A 343 21.78 10.79 2.77
N TRP A 344 20.70 10.76 3.54
CA TRP A 344 20.44 9.75 4.57
C TRP A 344 19.97 8.41 3.97
N ASP A 345 19.08 8.43 2.98
CA ASP A 345 18.40 7.27 2.41
C ASP A 345 19.34 6.10 2.02
N PRO A 346 20.52 6.33 1.39
CA PRO A 346 21.47 5.25 1.07
C PRO A 346 22.11 4.57 2.30
N SER A 347 22.12 5.24 3.45
CA SER A 347 22.71 4.74 4.71
C SER A 347 21.73 3.87 5.50
N MET A 348 20.50 3.70 5.00
CA MET A 348 19.51 2.83 5.61
C MET A 348 19.71 1.39 5.14
N VAL A 349 19.78 0.47 6.09
CA VAL A 349 19.79 -0.97 5.82
C VAL A 349 18.35 -1.45 5.90
N ASN A 350 17.94 -2.35 5.00
CA ASN A 350 16.66 -3.04 5.11
C ASN A 350 16.52 -3.64 6.52
N SER A 351 15.36 -3.42 7.15
CA SER A 351 14.86 -4.35 8.17
C SER A 351 14.70 -5.71 7.52
#